data_AF-A0AA38CIA5-F1
#
_entry.id   AF-A0AA38CIA5-F1
#
_cell.length_a   1.000
_cell.length_b   1.000
_cell.length_c   1.000
_cell.angle_alpha   90.00
_cell.angle_beta   90.00
_cell.angle_gamma   90.00
#
_symmetry.space_group_name_H-M   'P 1'
#
loop_
_entity.id
_entity.type
_entity.pdbx_description
1 polymer ?
#
loop_
_entity_poly.entity_id
_entity_poly.type
_entity_poly.pdbx_seq_one_letter_code
_entity_poly.pdbx_strand_id
1 'polypeptide(L)'
;DLFLSSGLPLGEEELLYLGQKDGVVYWALDFTLTVTAQQPPWDGKSAYVELRTLMVATDWSEENSMAELSIAGHARAMLEWHGLSQFCGKCGTKTLPIQAGRRRQCQNRNCNKRFYPRLDPVVIMLVIDRANDRALLSRQARFASRMWSCLAGFIEPGESLEEAVRRETWEEVGIEVGEIVYHGSQPWPVGPSSMPCQLMVGFFASAKSFNICVDKKELE
;
A
#
# COMPACT_ATOMS: atom_id res chain seq x y z
N ASP A 1 -19.69 -16.60 21.74
CA ASP A 1 -18.26 -16.35 21.57
C ASP A 1 -17.92 -16.75 20.14
N LEU A 2 -17.68 -15.78 19.25
CA LEU A 2 -17.63 -15.97 17.80
C LEU A 2 -16.59 -17.03 17.38
N PHE A 3 -15.55 -17.18 18.21
CA PHE A 3 -14.42 -18.10 18.01
C PHE A 3 -14.67 -19.51 18.57
N LEU A 4 -15.42 -19.64 19.67
CA LEU A 4 -15.78 -20.97 20.20
C LEU A 4 -16.77 -21.72 19.29
N SER A 5 -17.59 -20.98 18.51
CA SER A 5 -18.55 -21.58 17.57
C SER A 5 -17.98 -21.86 16.17
N SER A 6 -16.82 -21.30 15.82
CA SER A 6 -16.26 -21.44 14.46
C SER A 6 -15.36 -22.67 14.28
N GLY A 7 -14.95 -23.33 15.37
CA GLY A 7 -14.07 -24.50 15.32
C GLY A 7 -12.65 -24.19 14.84
N LEU A 8 -12.28 -22.91 14.70
CA LEU A 8 -10.94 -22.50 14.34
C LEU A 8 -10.04 -22.38 15.57
N PRO A 9 -8.78 -22.85 15.51
CA PRO A 9 -7.79 -22.67 16.57
C PRO A 9 -7.24 -21.24 16.58
N LEU A 10 -8.11 -20.22 16.61
CA LEU A 10 -7.69 -18.83 16.63
C LEU A 10 -7.30 -18.40 18.04
N GLY A 11 -6.06 -17.94 18.22
CA GLY A 11 -5.56 -17.39 19.48
C GLY A 11 -5.72 -15.87 19.59
N GLU A 12 -5.69 -15.31 20.80
CA GLU A 12 -5.70 -13.84 21.00
C GLU A 12 -4.53 -13.14 20.29
N GLU A 13 -3.43 -13.84 20.03
CA GLU A 13 -2.26 -13.32 19.30
C GLU A 13 -2.51 -13.08 17.80
N GLU A 14 -3.59 -13.64 17.25
CA GLU A 14 -3.97 -13.53 15.83
C GLU A 14 -5.03 -12.42 15.60
N LEU A 15 -5.52 -11.81 16.68
CA LEU A 15 -6.44 -10.68 16.65
C LEU A 15 -5.66 -9.37 16.63
N LEU A 16 -5.79 -8.64 15.53
CA LEU A 16 -5.25 -7.29 15.42
C LEU A 16 -6.36 -6.25 15.61
N TYR A 17 -6.21 -5.39 16.61
CA TYR A 17 -7.13 -4.29 16.84
C TYR A 17 -6.90 -3.16 15.84
N LEU A 18 -7.94 -2.81 15.07
CA LEU A 18 -7.87 -1.74 14.07
C LEU A 18 -8.38 -0.40 14.62
N GLY A 19 -9.33 -0.42 15.55
CA GLY A 19 -9.92 0.80 16.10
C GLY A 19 -11.38 0.63 16.49
N GLN A 20 -12.00 1.76 16.85
CA GLN A 20 -13.42 1.84 17.13
C GLN A 20 -13.98 3.07 16.41
N LYS A 21 -15.15 2.91 15.78
CA LYS A 21 -15.91 3.99 15.16
C LYS A 21 -17.40 3.77 15.46
N ASP A 22 -18.10 4.83 15.88
CA ASP A 22 -19.55 4.80 16.13
C ASP A 22 -20.03 3.64 17.04
N GLY A 23 -19.24 3.32 18.06
CA GLY A 23 -19.55 2.22 18.99
C GLY A 23 -19.16 0.82 18.47
N VAL A 24 -18.77 0.69 17.20
CA VAL A 24 -18.33 -0.56 16.57
C VAL A 24 -16.81 -0.71 16.66
N VAL A 25 -16.37 -1.89 17.11
CA VAL A 25 -14.96 -2.24 17.28
C VAL A 25 -14.51 -3.10 16.11
N TYR A 26 -13.41 -2.72 15.47
CA TYR A 26 -12.88 -3.38 14.27
C TYR A 26 -11.65 -4.21 14.61
N TRP A 27 -11.62 -5.43 14.09
CA TRP A 27 -10.52 -6.39 14.24
C TRP A 27 -10.13 -6.93 12.87
N ALA A 28 -8.84 -7.19 12.67
CA ALA A 28 -8.32 -7.95 11.54
C ALA A 28 -7.87 -9.33 12.01
N LEU A 29 -8.11 -10.32 11.14
CA LEU A 29 -7.73 -11.72 11.35
C LEU A 29 -7.01 -12.23 10.13
N ASP A 30 -5.90 -12.92 10.35
CA ASP A 30 -5.17 -13.63 9.31
C ASP A 30 -5.52 -15.12 9.34
N PHE A 31 -6.19 -15.59 8.28
CA PHE A 31 -6.58 -17.00 8.17
C PHE A 31 -5.52 -17.87 7.48
N THR A 32 -4.41 -17.31 6.98
CA THR A 32 -3.45 -17.99 6.10
C THR A 32 -2.88 -19.28 6.70
N LEU A 33 -2.66 -19.32 8.02
CA LEU A 33 -2.12 -20.49 8.72
C LEU A 33 -3.18 -21.53 9.14
N THR A 34 -4.46 -21.19 9.00
CA THR A 34 -5.60 -21.98 9.50
C THR A 34 -6.41 -22.64 8.39
N VAL A 35 -6.08 -22.37 7.12
CA VAL A 35 -6.78 -22.94 5.95
C VAL A 35 -6.38 -24.40 5.74
N THR A 36 -6.86 -25.27 6.64
CA THR A 36 -6.99 -26.70 6.39
C THR A 36 -8.47 -27.04 6.25
N ALA A 37 -8.83 -27.44 5.03
CA ALA A 37 -10.04 -28.19 4.62
C ALA A 37 -11.42 -27.50 4.53
N GLN A 38 -11.68 -26.33 5.11
CA GLN A 38 -12.96 -25.61 4.91
C GLN A 38 -12.72 -24.13 4.63
N GLN A 39 -12.80 -23.74 3.36
CA GLN A 39 -12.57 -22.36 2.94
C GLN A 39 -13.68 -21.46 3.50
N PRO A 40 -13.35 -20.42 4.28
CA PRO A 40 -14.26 -19.32 4.52
C PRO A 40 -14.69 -18.69 3.18
N PRO A 41 -15.85 -18.03 3.15
CA PRO A 41 -16.74 -17.80 4.28
C PRO A 41 -17.87 -18.84 4.39
N TRP A 42 -18.14 -19.25 5.62
CA TRP A 42 -19.05 -20.34 5.98
C TRP A 42 -20.54 -20.00 5.85
N ASP A 43 -20.86 -18.78 5.40
CA ASP A 43 -22.23 -18.27 5.26
C ASP A 43 -22.82 -18.47 3.85
N GLY A 44 -21.99 -18.88 2.88
CA GLY A 44 -22.38 -19.00 1.46
C GLY A 44 -22.78 -17.68 0.80
N LYS A 45 -22.58 -16.54 1.47
CA LYS A 45 -22.97 -15.20 1.03
C LYS A 45 -21.78 -14.26 0.84
N SER A 46 -20.67 -14.57 1.47
CA SER A 46 -19.43 -13.80 1.36
C SER A 46 -18.46 -14.51 0.40
N ALA A 47 -17.39 -13.83 -0.03
CA ALA A 47 -16.33 -14.44 -0.83
C ALA A 47 -14.98 -13.77 -0.54
N TYR A 48 -13.88 -14.48 -0.80
CA TYR A 48 -12.56 -13.85 -0.87
C TYR A 48 -12.46 -12.99 -2.12
N VAL A 49 -12.06 -11.73 -1.94
CA VAL A 49 -11.87 -10.78 -3.03
C VAL A 49 -10.51 -10.12 -2.87
N GLU A 50 -9.79 -9.96 -3.97
CA GLU A 50 -8.56 -9.18 -4.00
C GLU A 50 -8.86 -7.71 -3.70
N LEU A 51 -8.26 -7.17 -2.63
CA LEU A 51 -8.47 -5.78 -2.23
C LEU A 51 -8.15 -4.80 -3.37
N ARG A 52 -7.15 -5.12 -4.21
CA ARG A 52 -6.80 -4.33 -5.40
C ARG A 52 -7.99 -4.17 -6.34
N THR A 53 -8.74 -5.24 -6.57
CA THR A 53 -9.91 -5.23 -7.45
C THR A 53 -10.98 -4.28 -6.90
N LEU A 54 -11.23 -4.33 -5.60
CA LEU A 54 -12.18 -3.42 -4.95
C LEU A 54 -11.72 -1.96 -5.03
N MET A 55 -10.44 -1.68 -4.74
CA MET A 55 -9.90 -0.32 -4.83
C MET A 55 -9.99 0.27 -6.24
N VAL A 56 -9.88 -0.56 -7.29
CA VAL A 56 -10.01 -0.09 -8.68
C VAL A 56 -11.46 0.05 -9.12
N ALA A 57 -12.35 -0.88 -8.70
CA ALA A 57 -13.73 -0.94 -9.16
C ALA A 57 -14.69 -0.02 -8.37
N THR A 58 -14.29 0.46 -7.20
CA THR A 58 -15.14 1.26 -6.32
C THR A 58 -15.31 2.67 -6.85
N ASP A 59 -16.53 3.19 -6.76
CA ASP A 59 -16.79 4.62 -6.92
C ASP A 59 -16.25 5.38 -5.70
N TRP A 60 -15.18 6.13 -5.93
CA TRP A 60 -14.51 6.91 -4.88
C TRP A 60 -15.28 8.19 -4.50
N SER A 61 -16.42 8.49 -5.14
CA SER A 61 -17.31 9.56 -4.68
C SER A 61 -18.22 9.12 -3.52
N GLU A 62 -18.37 7.80 -3.31
CA GLU A 62 -19.19 7.23 -2.25
C GLU A 62 -18.38 7.10 -0.94
N GLU A 63 -18.64 7.99 0.01
CA GLU A 63 -17.88 8.12 1.27
C GLU A 63 -17.87 6.82 2.11
N ASN A 64 -18.99 6.08 2.13
CA ASN A 64 -19.09 4.82 2.86
C ASN A 64 -18.15 3.76 2.27
N SER A 65 -18.09 3.65 0.94
CA SER A 65 -17.21 2.70 0.26
C SER A 65 -15.74 3.01 0.53
N MET A 66 -15.38 4.31 0.53
CA MET A 66 -14.03 4.74 0.91
C MET A 66 -13.69 4.38 2.35
N ALA A 67 -14.62 4.57 3.29
CA ALA A 67 -14.40 4.28 4.69
C ALA A 67 -14.14 2.78 4.92
N GLU A 68 -14.94 1.91 4.31
CA GLU A 68 -14.77 0.45 4.40
C GLU A 68 -13.47 -0.01 3.77
N LEU A 69 -13.10 0.53 2.59
CA LEU A 69 -11.83 0.23 1.94
C LEU A 69 -10.62 0.72 2.75
N SER A 70 -10.75 1.84 3.45
CA SER A 70 -9.70 2.35 4.33
C SER A 70 -9.45 1.38 5.49
N ILE A 71 -10.51 0.83 6.09
CA ILE A 71 -10.42 -0.17 7.16
C ILE A 71 -9.80 -1.47 6.64
N ALA A 72 -10.30 -1.99 5.51
CA ALA A 72 -9.77 -3.21 4.89
C ALA A 72 -8.31 -3.06 4.46
N GLY A 73 -7.95 -1.89 3.92
CA GLY A 73 -6.58 -1.54 3.57
C GLY A 73 -5.65 -1.46 4.77
N HIS A 74 -6.10 -0.83 5.85
CA HIS A 74 -5.35 -0.79 7.11
C HIS A 74 -5.14 -2.20 7.68
N ALA A 75 -6.18 -3.03 7.67
CA ALA A 75 -6.11 -4.43 8.10
C ALA A 75 -5.04 -5.20 7.32
N ARG A 76 -5.12 -5.19 5.99
CA ARG A 76 -4.16 -5.89 5.12
C ARG A 76 -2.73 -5.42 5.37
N ALA A 77 -2.50 -4.11 5.39
CA ALA A 77 -1.16 -3.54 5.61
C ALA A 77 -0.56 -3.97 6.96
N MET A 78 -1.36 -3.93 8.02
CA MET A 78 -0.87 -4.30 9.34
C MET A 78 -0.63 -5.80 9.48
N LEU A 79 -1.52 -6.65 8.97
CA LEU A 79 -1.34 -8.11 8.97
C LEU A 79 -0.05 -8.50 8.21
N GLU A 80 0.14 -7.98 7.00
CA GLU A 80 1.33 -8.22 6.20
C GLU A 80 2.60 -7.75 6.94
N TRP A 81 2.57 -6.54 7.50
CA TRP A 81 3.70 -6.02 8.27
C TRP A 81 4.04 -6.89 9.50
N HIS A 82 3.03 -7.40 10.20
CA HIS A 82 3.23 -8.31 11.32
C HIS A 82 3.87 -9.63 10.89
N GLY A 83 3.46 -10.17 9.73
CA GLY A 83 4.05 -11.36 9.12
C GLY A 83 5.52 -11.17 8.75
N LEU A 84 5.87 -10.02 8.16
CA LEU A 84 7.24 -9.71 7.75
C LEU A 84 8.16 -9.30 8.91
N SER A 85 7.62 -8.82 10.03
CA SER A 85 8.39 -8.20 11.13
C SER A 85 8.53 -9.09 12.37
N GLN A 86 8.47 -10.41 12.22
CA GLN A 86 8.51 -11.38 13.33
C GLN A 86 9.83 -11.39 14.11
N PHE A 87 10.93 -10.97 13.49
CA PHE A 87 12.27 -10.96 14.09
C PHE A 87 12.90 -9.57 14.06
N CYS A 88 13.77 -9.32 15.04
CA CYS A 88 14.44 -8.04 15.20
C CYS A 88 15.57 -7.89 14.17
N GLY A 89 15.43 -6.96 13.23
CA GLY A 89 16.48 -6.68 12.24
C GLY A 89 17.83 -6.20 12.81
N LYS A 90 17.93 -5.91 14.12
CA LYS A 90 19.20 -5.57 14.80
C LYS A 90 19.90 -6.78 15.42
N CYS A 91 19.17 -7.72 16.02
CA CYS A 91 19.76 -8.80 16.83
C CYS A 91 19.18 -10.19 16.57
N GLY A 92 18.27 -10.35 15.60
CA GLY A 92 17.66 -11.64 15.22
C GLY A 92 16.64 -12.21 16.22
N THR A 93 16.50 -11.64 17.42
CA THR A 93 15.53 -12.13 18.42
C THR A 93 14.09 -11.89 17.97
N LYS A 94 13.17 -12.81 18.32
CA LYS A 94 11.73 -12.66 18.08
C LYS A 94 11.20 -11.35 18.67
N THR A 95 10.29 -10.71 17.93
CA THR A 95 9.57 -9.52 18.38
C THR A 95 8.15 -9.88 18.77
N LEU A 96 7.57 -9.15 19.72
CA LEU A 96 6.15 -9.30 20.09
C LEU A 96 5.35 -8.07 19.69
N PRO A 97 4.09 -8.22 19.26
CA PRO A 97 3.16 -7.11 19.16
C PRO A 97 2.99 -6.42 20.52
N ILE A 98 2.91 -5.09 20.52
CA ILE A 98 2.59 -4.27 21.68
C ILE A 98 1.58 -3.19 21.26
N GLN A 99 0.93 -2.55 22.24
CA GLN A 99 -0.07 -1.49 21.97
C GLN A 99 -1.18 -1.97 21.01
N ALA A 100 -1.75 -3.14 21.31
CA ALA A 100 -2.79 -3.78 20.50
C ALA A 100 -2.38 -4.02 19.03
N GLY A 101 -1.10 -4.32 18.80
CA GLY A 101 -0.55 -4.64 17.48
C GLY A 101 -0.04 -3.43 16.70
N ARG A 102 -0.26 -2.20 17.15
CA ARG A 102 0.24 -1.00 16.42
C ARG A 102 1.75 -0.92 16.28
N ARG A 103 2.50 -1.66 17.13
CA ARG A 103 3.96 -1.71 17.12
C ARG A 103 4.44 -3.11 17.49
N ARG A 104 5.72 -3.38 17.22
CA ARG A 104 6.40 -4.60 17.70
C ARG A 104 7.63 -4.23 18.55
N GLN A 105 7.95 -5.04 19.55
CA GLN A 105 9.09 -4.85 20.44
C GLN A 105 9.97 -6.10 20.49
N CYS A 106 11.28 -5.90 20.38
CA CYS A 106 12.25 -6.98 20.54
C CYS A 106 12.21 -7.55 21.96
N GLN A 107 12.11 -8.88 22.09
CA GLN A 107 12.08 -9.55 23.40
C GLN A 107 13.42 -9.55 24.13
N ASN A 108 14.53 -9.35 23.41
CA ASN A 108 15.84 -9.22 24.04
C ASN A 108 15.90 -7.90 24.82
N ARG A 109 15.92 -7.98 26.16
CA ARG A 109 15.97 -6.81 27.06
C ARG A 109 17.19 -5.92 26.83
N ASN A 110 18.31 -6.47 26.36
CA ASN A 110 19.51 -5.70 26.04
C ASN A 110 19.36 -4.94 24.71
N CYS A 111 18.50 -5.42 23.79
CA CYS A 111 18.23 -4.75 22.52
C CYS A 111 17.06 -3.75 22.66
N ASN A 112 15.92 -4.23 23.17
CA ASN A 112 14.69 -3.48 23.46
C ASN A 112 14.17 -2.57 22.33
N LYS A 113 14.59 -2.82 21.08
CA LYS A 113 14.23 -2.00 19.91
C LYS A 113 12.74 -2.12 19.63
N ARG A 114 12.13 -0.98 19.31
CA ARG A 114 10.74 -0.88 18.85
C ARG A 114 10.70 -0.74 17.34
N PHE A 115 9.70 -1.36 16.73
CA PHE A 115 9.45 -1.37 15.30
C PHE A 115 8.05 -0.82 15.04
N TYR A 116 7.94 -0.04 13.97
CA TYR A 116 6.72 0.60 13.51
C TYR A 116 6.33 0.02 12.15
N PRO A 117 5.04 0.05 11.78
CA PRO A 117 4.59 -0.30 10.45
C PRO A 117 5.39 0.42 9.38
N ARG A 118 5.84 -0.33 8.37
CA ARG A 118 6.56 0.21 7.22
C ARG A 118 5.56 0.88 6.27
N LEU A 119 5.91 2.07 5.81
CA LEU A 119 5.19 2.80 4.77
C LEU A 119 6.21 3.25 3.73
N ASP A 120 6.00 2.84 2.48
CA ASP A 120 6.93 3.11 1.38
C ASP A 120 6.39 4.24 0.50
N PRO A 121 6.89 5.47 0.62
CA PRO A 121 6.42 6.61 -0.18
C PRO A 121 6.79 6.46 -1.65
N VAL A 122 5.81 6.75 -2.51
CA VAL A 122 5.86 6.65 -3.96
C VAL A 122 5.26 7.92 -4.53
N VAL A 123 5.99 8.62 -5.39
CA VAL A 123 5.41 9.76 -6.13
C VAL A 123 4.66 9.21 -7.34
N ILE A 124 3.52 9.83 -7.66
CA ILE A 124 2.77 9.58 -8.90
C ILE A 124 2.45 10.92 -9.53
N MET A 125 2.75 11.10 -10.81
CA MET A 125 2.71 12.42 -11.43
C MET A 125 2.10 12.41 -12.82
N LEU A 126 1.20 13.36 -13.04
CA LEU A 126 0.72 13.71 -14.37
C LEU A 126 1.58 14.85 -14.91
N VAL A 127 2.37 14.55 -15.95
CA VAL A 127 3.22 15.53 -16.62
C VAL A 127 2.42 16.22 -17.72
N ILE A 128 2.30 17.54 -17.64
CA ILE A 128 1.40 18.36 -18.45
C ILE A 128 2.20 19.29 -19.34
N ASP A 129 1.94 19.23 -20.64
CA ASP A 129 2.32 20.24 -21.62
C ASP A 129 1.18 21.23 -21.77
N ARG A 130 1.26 22.32 -21.01
CA ARG A 130 0.21 23.35 -20.95
C ARG A 130 0.03 24.09 -22.29
N ALA A 131 1.07 24.19 -23.10
CA ALA A 131 1.02 24.94 -24.35
C ALA A 131 0.23 24.19 -25.44
N ASN A 132 0.26 22.85 -25.38
CA ASN A 132 -0.36 21.98 -26.39
C ASN A 132 -1.56 21.19 -25.85
N ASP A 133 -2.05 21.52 -24.65
CA ASP A 133 -3.18 20.86 -23.96
C ASP A 133 -3.10 19.32 -23.99
N ARG A 134 -1.94 18.79 -23.61
CA ARG A 134 -1.69 17.34 -23.57
C ARG A 134 -0.98 16.94 -22.29
N ALA A 135 -1.16 15.69 -21.91
CA ALA A 135 -0.48 15.09 -20.78
C ALA A 135 0.23 13.80 -21.19
N LEU A 136 1.32 13.50 -20.50
CA LEU A 136 2.05 12.27 -20.69
C LEU A 136 1.42 11.16 -19.85
N LEU A 137 1.22 10.01 -20.50
CA LEU A 137 0.89 8.76 -19.83
C LEU A 137 1.91 7.70 -20.25
N SER A 138 2.20 6.78 -19.34
CA SER A 138 3.07 5.63 -19.58
C SER A 138 2.32 4.32 -19.42
N ARG A 139 2.97 3.25 -19.86
CA ARG A 139 2.44 1.90 -19.80
C ARG A 139 3.58 0.94 -19.52
N GLN A 140 3.39 0.10 -18.51
CA GLN A 140 4.28 -1.03 -18.22
C GLN A 140 3.79 -2.27 -18.96
N ALA A 141 4.71 -3.15 -19.39
CA ALA A 141 4.36 -4.35 -20.17
C ALA A 141 3.34 -5.28 -19.47
N ARG A 142 3.32 -5.29 -18.13
CA ARG A 142 2.38 -6.08 -17.32
C ARG A 142 0.94 -5.55 -17.30
N PHE A 143 0.71 -4.32 -17.77
CA PHE A 143 -0.60 -3.68 -17.73
C PHE A 143 -1.54 -4.31 -18.76
N ALA A 144 -2.82 -4.47 -18.36
CA ALA A 144 -3.88 -4.90 -19.25
C ALA A 144 -3.91 -4.03 -20.52
N SER A 145 -4.27 -4.63 -21.67
CA SER A 145 -4.27 -3.91 -22.94
C SER A 145 -5.06 -2.60 -22.86
N ARG A 146 -4.51 -1.54 -23.47
CA ARG A 146 -5.07 -0.18 -23.48
C ARG A 146 -5.12 0.54 -22.11
N MET A 147 -4.55 -0.04 -21.06
CA MET A 147 -4.38 0.67 -19.79
C MET A 147 -3.11 1.53 -19.83
N TRP A 148 -3.29 2.83 -19.57
CA TRP A 148 -2.25 3.85 -19.46
C TRP A 148 -2.38 4.52 -18.09
N SER A 149 -1.25 4.94 -17.52
CA SER A 149 -1.18 5.54 -16.18
C SER A 149 -0.26 6.74 -16.17
N CYS A 150 -0.36 7.54 -15.12
CA CYS A 150 0.71 8.45 -14.73
C CYS A 150 2.02 7.68 -14.46
N LEU A 151 3.15 8.36 -14.62
CA LEU A 151 4.46 7.89 -14.15
C LEU A 151 4.44 7.79 -12.62
N ALA A 152 5.16 6.82 -12.07
CA ALA A 152 5.24 6.66 -10.62
C ALA A 152 6.48 5.89 -10.19
N GLY A 153 7.13 6.35 -9.12
CA GLY A 153 8.32 5.71 -8.60
C GLY A 153 8.60 6.00 -7.13
N PHE A 154 9.49 5.21 -6.54
CA PHE A 154 9.83 5.31 -5.13
C PHE A 154 10.70 6.53 -4.88
N ILE A 155 10.57 7.12 -3.71
CA ILE A 155 11.54 8.13 -3.28
C ILE A 155 12.83 7.44 -2.84
N GLU A 156 13.96 8.11 -3.05
CA GLU A 156 15.25 7.65 -2.52
C GLU A 156 15.58 8.28 -1.16
N PRO A 157 16.41 7.61 -0.33
CA PRO A 157 16.86 8.19 0.93
C PRO A 157 17.62 9.51 0.73
N GLY A 158 17.10 10.59 1.32
CA GLY A 158 17.69 11.93 1.19
C GLY A 158 17.09 12.77 0.06
N GLU A 159 16.13 12.21 -0.68
CA GLU A 159 15.42 12.88 -1.76
C GLU A 159 14.12 13.53 -1.24
N SER A 160 13.81 14.74 -1.72
CA SER A 160 12.47 15.34 -1.58
C SER A 160 11.48 14.73 -2.57
N LEU A 161 10.18 14.91 -2.33
CA LEU A 161 9.16 14.39 -3.23
C LEU A 161 9.25 15.03 -4.63
N GLU A 162 9.59 16.33 -4.67
CA GLU A 162 9.76 17.08 -5.90
C GLU A 162 11.02 16.67 -6.67
N GLU A 163 12.08 16.24 -5.98
CA GLU A 163 13.26 15.66 -6.63
C GLU A 163 12.93 14.28 -7.22
N ALA A 164 12.21 13.42 -6.48
CA ALA A 164 11.76 12.13 -6.97
C ALA A 164 10.91 12.27 -8.24
N VAL A 165 9.96 13.22 -8.26
CA VAL A 165 9.15 13.50 -9.46
C VAL A 165 10.02 13.88 -10.66
N ARG A 166 11.09 14.65 -10.46
CA ARG A 166 12.01 15.03 -11.55
C ARG A 166 12.84 13.85 -12.02
N ARG A 167 13.43 13.10 -11.10
CA ARG A 167 14.29 11.95 -11.38
C ARG A 167 13.51 10.88 -12.13
N GLU A 168 12.41 10.41 -11.57
CA GLU A 168 11.57 9.36 -12.16
C GLU A 168 11.03 9.76 -13.54
N THR A 169 10.62 11.03 -13.72
CA THR A 169 10.18 11.50 -15.05
C THR A 169 11.33 11.50 -16.05
N TRP A 170 12.54 11.88 -15.63
CA TRP A 170 13.69 11.88 -16.52
C TRP A 170 14.19 10.46 -16.83
N GLU A 171 14.24 9.57 -15.85
CA GLU A 171 14.69 8.18 -15.98
C GLU A 171 13.76 7.37 -16.90
N GLU A 172 12.44 7.44 -16.69
CA GLU A 172 11.51 6.60 -17.43
C GLU A 172 11.28 7.07 -18.89
N VAL A 173 11.27 8.40 -19.13
CA VAL A 173 10.82 8.97 -20.41
C VAL A 173 11.69 10.11 -20.95
N GLY A 174 12.76 10.51 -20.26
CA GLY A 174 13.68 11.55 -20.71
C GLY A 174 13.11 12.98 -20.69
N ILE A 175 11.97 13.21 -20.03
CA ILE A 175 11.31 14.52 -20.00
C ILE A 175 11.77 15.31 -18.77
N GLU A 176 12.20 16.55 -19.00
CA GLU A 176 12.51 17.49 -17.94
C GLU A 176 11.22 18.17 -17.47
N VAL A 177 11.06 18.30 -16.16
CA VAL A 177 9.89 18.98 -15.56
C VAL A 177 10.29 20.17 -14.71
N GLY A 178 9.44 21.19 -14.74
CA GLY A 178 9.62 22.47 -14.07
C GLY A 178 8.87 22.56 -12.75
N GLU A 179 7.79 23.35 -12.78
CA GLU A 179 6.86 23.50 -11.66
C GLU A 179 6.24 22.14 -11.31
N ILE A 180 6.19 21.85 -10.00
CA ILE A 180 5.59 20.66 -9.43
C ILE A 180 4.59 21.12 -8.38
N VAL A 181 3.35 20.64 -8.48
CA VAL A 181 2.25 21.02 -7.60
C VAL A 181 1.67 19.76 -6.97
N TYR A 182 1.68 19.70 -5.64
CA TYR A 182 1.01 18.63 -4.91
C TYR A 182 -0.50 18.62 -5.21
N HIS A 183 -1.05 17.44 -5.44
CA HIS A 183 -2.48 17.23 -5.67
C HIS A 183 -3.15 16.54 -4.47
N GLY A 184 -2.60 15.41 -4.02
CA GLY A 184 -3.25 14.59 -3.01
C GLY A 184 -2.38 13.39 -2.60
N SER A 185 -2.87 12.59 -1.65
CA SER A 185 -2.20 11.35 -1.25
C SER A 185 -3.19 10.22 -1.08
N GLN A 186 -2.76 8.99 -1.35
CA GLN A 186 -3.57 7.80 -1.20
C GLN A 186 -2.73 6.67 -0.58
N PRO A 187 -3.15 6.10 0.57
CA PRO A 187 -2.59 4.85 1.05
C PRO A 187 -2.87 3.73 0.03
N TRP A 188 -1.84 2.95 -0.28
CA TRP A 188 -1.91 1.88 -1.28
C TRP A 188 -1.42 0.55 -0.68
N PRO A 189 -2.28 -0.11 0.12
CA PRO A 189 -1.98 -1.36 0.82
C PRO A 189 -2.17 -2.60 -0.06
N VAL A 190 -1.98 -2.44 -1.39
CA VAL A 190 -2.17 -3.51 -2.37
C VAL A 190 -0.95 -3.71 -3.27
N GLY A 191 0.21 -3.20 -2.82
CA GLY A 191 1.51 -3.47 -3.42
C GLY A 191 1.88 -4.96 -3.41
N PRO A 192 3.08 -5.31 -3.91
CA PRO A 192 3.62 -6.67 -3.79
C PRO A 192 3.60 -7.12 -2.32
N SER A 193 3.43 -8.42 -2.05
CA SER A 193 3.33 -8.94 -0.67
C SER A 193 4.53 -8.57 0.21
N SER A 194 5.71 -8.31 -0.34
CA SER A 194 6.87 -7.81 0.42
C SER A 194 6.78 -6.35 0.89
N MET A 195 5.71 -5.64 0.53
CA MET A 195 5.53 -4.21 0.75
C MET A 195 4.15 -3.93 1.35
N PRO A 196 4.06 -3.88 2.70
CA PRO A 196 2.78 -3.85 3.40
C PRO A 196 1.86 -2.70 2.98
N CYS A 197 2.44 -1.51 2.78
CA CYS A 197 1.69 -0.34 2.35
C CYS A 197 2.61 0.66 1.65
N GLN A 198 2.20 1.10 0.46
CA GLN A 198 2.81 2.24 -0.20
C GLN A 198 2.01 3.51 0.15
N LEU A 199 2.67 4.66 0.23
CA LEU A 199 1.99 5.96 0.29
C LEU A 199 2.14 6.63 -1.06
N MET A 200 1.08 6.62 -1.86
CA MET A 200 1.07 7.32 -3.15
C MET A 200 0.91 8.80 -2.88
N VAL A 201 1.80 9.62 -3.43
CA VAL A 201 1.76 11.07 -3.34
C VAL A 201 1.64 11.64 -4.74
N GLY A 202 0.47 12.23 -5.02
CA GLY A 202 0.08 12.70 -6.34
C GLY A 202 0.56 14.12 -6.63
N PHE A 203 1.10 14.33 -7.83
CA PHE A 203 1.59 15.63 -8.31
C PHE A 203 1.12 15.94 -9.74
N PHE A 204 0.97 17.23 -10.01
CA PHE A 204 1.01 17.77 -11.38
C PHE A 204 2.39 18.35 -11.64
N ALA A 205 2.98 18.01 -12.79
CA ALA A 205 4.30 18.52 -13.18
C ALA A 205 4.23 19.19 -14.54
N SER A 206 4.81 20.39 -14.69
CA SER A 206 4.85 21.09 -15.97
C SER A 206 6.05 20.64 -16.81
N ALA A 207 5.80 20.13 -18.02
CA ALA A 207 6.86 19.71 -18.95
C ALA A 207 7.69 20.91 -19.42
N LYS A 208 9.02 20.74 -19.47
CA LYS A 208 9.99 21.70 -20.03
C LYS A 208 10.62 21.22 -21.33
N SER A 209 10.67 19.91 -21.54
CA SER A 209 11.10 19.29 -22.78
C SER A 209 10.01 18.35 -23.32
N PHE A 210 10.13 17.97 -24.60
CA PHE A 210 9.09 17.20 -25.30
C PHE A 210 9.64 16.03 -26.12
N ASN A 211 10.96 15.83 -26.13
CA ASN A 211 11.60 14.70 -26.80
C ASN A 211 11.56 13.50 -25.87
N ILE A 212 10.66 12.55 -26.14
CA ILE A 212 10.49 11.35 -25.32
C ILE A 212 11.58 10.34 -25.66
N CYS A 213 12.28 9.86 -24.63
CA CYS A 213 13.22 8.75 -24.68
C CYS A 213 12.83 7.72 -23.62
N VAL A 214 12.17 6.64 -24.04
CA VAL A 214 11.59 5.66 -23.12
C VAL A 214 12.64 4.66 -22.64
N ASP A 215 12.75 4.43 -21.34
CA ASP A 215 13.48 3.27 -20.82
C ASP A 215 12.64 1.99 -21.00
N LYS A 216 13.08 1.17 -21.96
CA LYS A 216 12.43 -0.11 -22.30
C LYS A 216 12.64 -1.22 -21.27
N LYS A 217 13.42 -0.99 -20.21
CA LYS A 217 13.50 -1.90 -19.06
C LYS A 217 12.25 -1.80 -18.18
N GLU A 218 11.65 -0.62 -18.11
CA GLU A 218 10.53 -0.33 -17.21
C GLU A 218 9.21 -0.16 -17.96
N LEU A 219 9.25 0.49 -19.13
CA LEU A 219 8.08 0.87 -19.92
C LEU A 219 8.03 0.16 -21.29
N GLU A 220 6.82 -0.01 -21.81
CA GLU A 220 6.55 -0.59 -23.14
C GLU A 220 6.89 0.36 -24.30
#